data_AF-A0A258KKA9-F1
#
_entry.id   AF-A0A258KKA9-F1
#
_cell.length_a   1.000
_cell.length_b   1.000
_cell.length_c   1.000
_cell.angle_alpha   90.00
_cell.angle_beta   90.00
_cell.angle_gamma   90.00
#
_symmetry.space_group_name_H-M   'P 1'
#
loop_
_entity.id
_entity.type
_entity.pdbx_description
1 polymer ?
#
loop_
_entity_poly.entity_id
_entity_poly.type
_entity_poly.pdbx_seq_one_letter_code
_entity_poly.pdbx_strand_id
1 'polypeptide(L)'
;TWRGDWSSALTYKDGTGNNFYNYPSASLSWIASETLKLPAIITFAKLRTNIAALGKDTDPFVINPGYRFAGKVIGLPGEPTRAGFSSTSTLSPNLKPERKISKEVGMEMRFLKSRLGFDVTLYQDNTYDQIVDISTPLESGVTGVKINAGNIQNRGVEISLDGTPIQTQNFQWNSRLTFSRNKNLIVSLAEGRTDYALGGAAFNASSWAVVGKSYGTIRSTTQALKYNNPGNAADPKNGMTVLAWRNDARAAFPQRSNKFQDIGDINAKFRGGFSNDFSYKNWSMNVLFDAKVGGDMAMSSIRSGTHTGVLPNTLFGRDAAHGGITWTSKYDGITYDDGMIIDGVFPIGQKVTLPNGTTADVGGMTFKEAYTAGLVEPTHAPQFYYRYASSSTGVSDFWIKESTWVALRQIAISYNLPKSIASKLKVNGIAVSVIGRDLGYLYNSLPFDMNPASLNSNLTSAVGEEGFLPMIRSIGGS
;
A
#
# COMPACT_ATOMS: atom_id res chain seq x y z
N THR A 1 4.30 16.32 31.09
CA THR A 1 5.69 16.10 31.52
C THR A 1 6.61 17.05 30.75
N TRP A 2 7.86 17.19 31.18
CA TRP A 2 8.90 17.86 30.38
C TRP A 2 10.11 16.95 30.31
N ARG A 3 10.66 16.78 29.11
CA ARG A 3 11.89 16.02 28.86
C ARG A 3 12.71 16.77 27.83
N GLY A 4 14.02 16.70 27.98
CA GLY A 4 15.00 17.13 26.99
C GLY A 4 16.04 16.04 26.81
N ASP A 5 16.46 15.83 25.57
CA ASP A 5 17.50 14.87 25.20
C ASP A 5 18.64 15.59 24.48
N TRP A 6 19.84 15.04 24.63
CA TRP A 6 21.00 15.36 23.80
C TRP A 6 21.31 14.16 22.90
N SER A 7 21.38 14.37 21.59
CA SER A 7 21.78 13.34 20.63
C SER A 7 23.12 13.65 20.00
N SER A 8 24.10 12.76 20.17
CA SER A 8 25.39 12.85 19.48
C SER A 8 25.26 12.69 17.97
N ALA A 9 24.17 12.08 17.47
CA ALA A 9 23.93 11.91 16.03
C ALA A 9 23.61 13.23 15.33
N LEU A 10 23.21 14.27 16.08
CA LEU A 10 22.92 15.63 15.61
C LEU A 10 24.08 16.62 15.82
N THR A 11 25.21 16.16 16.35
CA THR A 11 26.41 16.98 16.56
C THR A 11 27.32 16.89 15.34
N TYR A 12 27.70 18.03 14.75
CA TYR A 12 28.66 18.10 13.64
C TYR A 12 30.10 17.82 14.13
N LYS A 13 31.03 17.55 13.20
CA LYS A 13 32.45 17.23 13.53
C LYS A 13 33.15 18.35 14.33
N ASP A 14 32.72 19.59 14.19
CA ASP A 14 33.25 20.76 14.89
C ASP A 14 32.64 20.96 16.30
N GLY A 15 31.75 20.06 16.73
CA GLY A 15 31.06 20.13 18.03
C GLY A 15 29.80 21.00 18.03
N THR A 16 29.45 21.64 16.91
CA THR A 16 28.22 22.44 16.78
C THR A 16 27.01 21.56 16.42
N GLY A 17 25.81 22.15 16.38
CA GLY A 17 24.58 21.48 15.91
C GLY A 17 23.38 21.66 16.83
N ASN A 18 22.19 21.32 16.33
CA ASN A 18 20.96 21.33 17.13
C ASN A 18 20.79 19.99 17.87
N ASN A 19 21.77 19.64 18.70
CA ASN A 19 21.85 18.34 19.35
C ASN A 19 21.00 18.21 20.61
N PHE A 20 20.58 19.33 21.21
CA PHE A 20 19.60 19.36 22.30
C PHE A 20 18.19 19.63 21.78
N TYR A 21 17.22 18.86 22.24
CA TYR A 21 15.81 19.12 21.96
C TYR A 21 14.91 18.71 23.11
N ASN A 22 13.88 19.53 23.34
CA ASN A 22 12.88 19.30 24.37
C ASN A 22 11.51 19.01 23.77
N TYR A 23 10.69 18.30 24.54
CA TYR A 23 9.39 17.87 24.10
C TYR A 23 8.41 17.82 25.28
N PRO A 24 7.78 18.98 25.60
CA PRO A 24 6.79 19.04 26.66
C PRO A 24 5.51 18.30 26.28
N SER A 25 4.80 17.82 27.29
CA SER A 25 3.46 17.28 27.17
C SER A 25 2.58 17.69 28.32
N ALA A 26 1.28 17.72 28.09
CA ALA A 26 0.26 17.90 29.11
C ALA A 26 -0.89 16.94 28.82
N SER A 27 -1.34 16.23 29.85
CA SER A 27 -2.52 15.39 29.79
C SER A 27 -3.47 15.77 30.92
N LEU A 28 -4.76 15.76 30.63
CA LEU A 28 -5.83 15.99 31.59
C LEU A 28 -6.81 14.83 31.50
N SER A 29 -7.23 14.33 32.64
CA SER A 29 -8.21 13.25 32.75
C SER A 29 -9.24 13.64 33.80
N TRP A 30 -10.49 13.71 33.38
CA TRP A 30 -11.62 13.95 34.27
C TRP A 30 -12.49 12.70 34.35
N ILE A 31 -12.60 12.13 35.55
CA ILE A 31 -13.49 11.01 35.84
C ILE A 31 -14.84 11.60 36.24
N ALA A 32 -15.71 11.82 35.25
CA ALA A 32 -17.01 12.45 35.44
C ALA A 32 -17.91 11.64 36.39
N SER A 33 -17.78 10.31 36.42
CA SER A 33 -18.55 9.44 37.33
C SER A 33 -18.25 9.64 38.82
N GLU A 34 -17.09 10.22 39.17
CA GLU A 34 -16.73 10.52 40.57
C GLU A 34 -17.16 11.93 41.01
N THR A 35 -17.61 12.77 40.07
CA THR A 35 -17.92 14.19 40.32
C THR A 35 -19.37 14.55 40.02
N LEU A 36 -20.02 13.82 39.12
CA LEU A 36 -21.41 14.03 38.72
C LEU A 36 -22.28 12.87 39.20
N LYS A 37 -23.53 13.18 39.59
CA LYS A 37 -24.57 12.16 39.80
C LYS A 37 -25.07 11.66 38.44
N LEU A 38 -24.48 10.57 37.94
CA LEU A 38 -24.90 9.92 36.70
C LEU A 38 -26.01 8.89 36.97
N PRO A 39 -26.86 8.58 35.98
CA PRO A 39 -27.84 7.49 36.11
C PRO A 39 -27.14 6.16 36.40
N ALA A 40 -27.76 5.28 37.21
CA ALA A 40 -27.17 4.01 37.65
C ALA A 40 -26.78 3.05 36.51
N ILE A 41 -27.32 3.27 35.30
CA ILE A 41 -26.92 2.53 34.09
C ILE A 41 -25.47 2.85 33.69
N ILE A 42 -24.96 4.04 33.99
CA ILE A 42 -23.58 4.46 33.71
C ILE A 42 -22.71 4.08 34.91
N THR A 43 -21.81 3.13 34.71
CA THR A 43 -20.90 2.62 35.75
C THR A 43 -19.61 3.42 35.82
N PHE A 44 -19.14 3.95 34.70
CA PHE A 44 -17.92 4.75 34.62
C PHE A 44 -18.03 5.73 33.46
N ALA A 45 -17.52 6.95 33.65
CA ALA A 45 -17.41 7.93 32.58
C ALA A 45 -16.13 8.74 32.78
N LYS A 46 -15.31 8.82 31.73
CA LYS A 46 -14.05 9.54 31.73
C LYS A 46 -13.86 10.30 30.43
N LEU A 47 -13.43 11.55 30.56
CA LEU A 47 -12.96 12.39 29.44
C LEU A 47 -11.45 12.60 29.60
N ARG A 48 -10.69 12.43 28.53
CA ARG A 48 -9.25 12.62 28.50
C ARG A 48 -8.84 13.54 27.34
N THR A 49 -7.86 14.39 27.59
CA THR A 49 -7.24 15.23 26.56
C THR A 49 -5.73 15.18 26.71
N ASN A 50 -5.00 15.17 25.60
CA ASN A 50 -3.54 15.12 25.58
C ASN A 50 -2.99 16.04 24.50
N ILE A 51 -1.93 16.77 24.83
CA ILE A 51 -1.08 17.47 23.86
C ILE A 51 0.37 17.15 24.19
N ALA A 52 1.11 16.66 23.20
CA ALA A 52 2.50 16.27 23.37
C ALA A 52 3.32 16.70 22.17
N ALA A 53 4.48 17.29 22.44
CA ALA A 53 5.57 17.27 21.49
C ALA A 53 6.37 15.97 21.69
N LEU A 54 6.97 15.47 20.63
CA LEU A 54 7.99 14.42 20.63
C LEU A 54 9.10 14.86 19.68
N GLY A 55 10.34 14.51 20.01
CA GLY A 55 11.50 14.72 19.14
C GLY A 55 12.09 13.40 18.66
N LYS A 56 12.72 13.42 17.49
CA LYS A 56 13.51 12.31 16.97
C LYS A 56 14.79 12.87 16.32
N ASP A 57 15.90 12.20 16.56
CA ASP A 57 17.18 12.48 15.94
C ASP A 57 17.33 11.74 14.60
N THR A 58 18.57 11.42 14.22
CA THR A 58 18.90 10.70 12.99
C THR A 58 19.83 9.53 13.30
N ASP A 59 20.01 8.63 12.34
CA ASP A 59 20.90 7.48 12.52
C ASP A 59 22.37 7.92 12.68
N PRO A 60 23.19 7.13 13.41
CA PRO A 60 24.62 7.39 13.52
C PRO A 60 25.31 7.55 12.16
N PHE A 61 26.29 8.46 12.11
CA PHE A 61 27.10 8.75 10.93
C PHE A 61 26.34 9.31 9.71
N VAL A 62 25.07 9.69 9.85
CA VAL A 62 24.34 10.44 8.80
C VAL A 62 24.90 11.85 8.63
N ILE A 63 25.13 12.57 9.74
CA ILE A 63 25.71 13.92 9.73
C ILE A 63 27.24 13.90 9.61
N ASN A 64 27.89 12.87 10.13
CA ASN A 64 29.35 12.75 10.08
C ASN A 64 29.77 11.46 9.34
N PRO A 65 29.53 11.37 8.01
CA PRO A 65 29.97 10.22 7.26
C PRO A 65 31.51 10.15 7.19
N GLY A 66 31.99 8.92 7.05
CA GLY A 66 33.41 8.59 6.92
C GLY A 66 33.69 7.75 5.68
N TYR A 67 34.89 7.16 5.60
CA TYR A 67 35.22 6.18 4.58
C TYR A 67 34.74 4.80 4.99
N ARG A 68 34.26 4.02 4.03
CA ARG A 68 33.92 2.61 4.20
C ARG A 68 34.60 1.76 3.15
N PHE A 69 34.80 0.49 3.49
CA PHE A 69 35.12 -0.52 2.51
C PHE A 69 33.96 -0.63 1.52
N ALA A 70 34.27 -0.58 0.23
CA ALA A 70 33.31 -0.52 -0.88
C ALA A 70 33.40 -1.78 -1.76
N GLY A 71 33.92 -2.89 -1.23
CA GLY A 71 34.08 -4.15 -1.95
C GLY A 71 35.43 -4.27 -2.64
N LYS A 72 35.52 -5.19 -3.59
CA LYS A 72 36.67 -5.35 -4.49
C LYS A 72 36.31 -4.89 -5.90
N VAL A 73 37.31 -4.58 -6.71
CA VAL A 73 37.11 -4.40 -8.16
C VAL A 73 37.15 -5.77 -8.81
N ILE A 74 35.98 -6.27 -9.21
CA ILE A 74 35.83 -7.57 -9.88
C ILE A 74 36.37 -7.45 -11.30
N GLY A 75 37.16 -8.44 -11.73
CA GLY A 75 37.70 -8.50 -13.09
C GLY A 75 39.05 -7.82 -13.32
N LEU A 76 39.72 -7.35 -12.26
CA LEU A 76 41.13 -6.93 -12.29
C LEU A 76 42.04 -7.98 -11.63
N PRO A 77 43.31 -8.15 -12.08
CA PRO A 77 44.26 -9.04 -11.43
C PRO A 77 44.39 -8.76 -9.92
N GLY A 78 44.20 -9.80 -9.11
CA GLY A 78 44.25 -9.70 -7.65
C GLY A 78 43.04 -9.04 -6.98
N GLU A 79 42.02 -8.65 -7.76
CA GLU A 79 40.77 -8.03 -7.30
C GLU A 79 40.96 -7.03 -6.14
N PRO A 80 41.62 -5.89 -6.40
CA PRO A 80 42.03 -5.00 -5.34
C PRO A 80 40.83 -4.45 -4.56
N THR A 81 41.06 -4.28 -3.26
CA THR A 81 40.13 -3.64 -2.34
C THR A 81 39.81 -2.21 -2.78
N ARG A 82 38.53 -1.87 -2.80
CA ARG A 82 38.02 -0.52 -3.03
C ARG A 82 37.56 0.07 -1.71
N ALA A 83 38.02 1.28 -1.40
CA ALA A 83 37.47 2.11 -0.34
C ALA A 83 36.75 3.31 -0.96
N GLY A 84 35.71 3.82 -0.30
CA GLY A 84 34.97 4.97 -0.78
C GLY A 84 34.35 5.76 0.36
N PHE A 85 34.01 7.01 0.09
CA PHE A 85 33.24 7.80 1.04
C PHE A 85 31.84 7.18 1.22
N SER A 86 31.36 7.11 2.45
CA SER A 86 30.13 6.37 2.79
C SER A 86 28.85 7.10 2.42
N SER A 87 28.93 8.41 2.13
CA SER A 87 27.83 9.24 1.65
C SER A 87 28.09 9.75 0.24
N THR A 88 27.04 9.95 -0.55
CA THR A 88 27.10 10.68 -1.82
C THR A 88 26.29 11.98 -1.76
N SER A 89 25.73 12.30 -0.60
CA SER A 89 24.94 13.49 -0.33
C SER A 89 25.70 14.47 0.56
N THR A 90 25.47 15.77 0.35
CA THR A 90 25.91 16.82 1.27
C THR A 90 24.82 17.15 2.30
N LEU A 91 25.13 17.99 3.29
CA LEU A 91 24.23 18.35 4.38
C LEU A 91 23.86 19.83 4.29
N SER A 92 22.61 20.15 4.56
CA SER A 92 22.25 21.52 4.92
C SER A 92 22.95 21.88 6.24
N PRO A 93 23.45 23.12 6.36
CA PRO A 93 23.81 23.68 7.65
C PRO A 93 22.63 23.61 8.62
N ASN A 94 22.93 23.42 9.91
CA ASN A 94 21.98 23.54 11.02
C ASN A 94 20.77 22.60 10.94
N LEU A 95 20.99 21.32 10.65
CA LEU A 95 19.95 20.30 10.75
C LEU A 95 19.35 20.29 12.15
N LYS A 96 18.02 20.23 12.20
CA LYS A 96 17.19 20.18 13.41
C LYS A 96 16.72 18.75 13.66
N PRO A 97 16.38 18.40 14.91
CA PRO A 97 15.65 17.17 15.17
C PRO A 97 14.25 17.23 14.55
N GLU A 98 13.75 16.08 14.11
CA GLU A 98 12.37 15.91 13.69
C GLU A 98 11.46 16.19 14.89
N ARG A 99 10.32 16.86 14.65
CA ARG A 99 9.37 17.22 15.70
C ARG A 99 7.97 16.73 15.37
N LYS A 100 7.40 15.90 16.24
CA LYS A 100 6.00 15.47 16.15
C LYS A 100 5.17 16.20 17.21
N ILE A 101 4.08 16.87 16.80
CA ILE A 101 3.10 17.46 17.70
C ILE A 101 1.82 16.64 17.60
N SER A 102 1.43 16.01 18.71
CA SER A 102 0.29 15.10 18.82
C SER A 102 -0.78 15.74 19.71
N LYS A 103 -2.04 15.70 19.25
CA LYS A 103 -3.21 16.23 19.97
C LYS A 103 -4.29 15.15 19.99
N GLU A 104 -4.84 14.86 21.16
CA GLU A 104 -5.84 13.82 21.33
C GLU A 104 -6.95 14.26 22.28
N VAL A 105 -8.17 13.84 21.96
CA VAL A 105 -9.32 13.91 22.84
C VAL A 105 -9.97 12.52 22.84
N GLY A 106 -10.18 11.96 24.01
CA GLY A 106 -10.77 10.64 24.16
C GLY A 106 -11.86 10.62 25.22
N MET A 107 -12.83 9.74 25.02
CA MET A 107 -13.93 9.50 25.95
C MET A 107 -14.05 7.99 26.18
N GLU A 108 -14.16 7.61 27.45
CA GLU A 108 -14.45 6.24 27.86
C GLU A 108 -15.74 6.21 28.70
N MET A 109 -16.63 5.28 28.37
CA MET A 109 -17.85 5.03 29.13
C MET A 109 -18.04 3.54 29.38
N ARG A 110 -18.51 3.19 30.58
CA ARG A 110 -18.94 1.83 30.94
C ARG A 110 -20.37 1.88 31.44
N PHE A 111 -21.14 0.85 31.10
CA PHE A 111 -22.55 0.73 31.44
C PHE A 111 -22.84 -0.64 32.05
N LEU A 112 -23.98 -0.73 32.74
CA LEU A 112 -24.58 -1.98 33.20
C LEU A 112 -23.64 -2.81 34.08
N LYS A 113 -23.02 -2.19 35.09
CA LYS A 113 -21.97 -2.78 35.94
C LYS A 113 -20.76 -3.25 35.12
N SER A 114 -20.34 -2.39 34.20
CA SER A 114 -19.23 -2.62 33.26
C SER A 114 -19.42 -3.80 32.28
N ARG A 115 -20.66 -4.19 32.00
CA ARG A 115 -20.97 -5.23 30.99
C ARG A 115 -20.97 -4.71 29.55
N LEU A 116 -20.98 -3.39 29.36
CA LEU A 116 -20.86 -2.75 28.05
C LEU A 116 -19.90 -1.57 28.19
N GLY A 117 -18.94 -1.45 27.29
CA GLY A 117 -17.92 -0.41 27.30
C GLY A 117 -17.69 0.18 25.92
N PHE A 118 -17.41 1.47 25.89
CA PHE A 118 -17.13 2.22 24.68
C PHE A 118 -15.98 3.20 24.95
N ASP A 119 -14.94 3.15 24.11
CA ASP A 119 -13.85 4.14 24.06
C ASP A 119 -13.78 4.72 22.65
N VAL A 120 -13.69 6.04 22.57
CA VAL A 120 -13.40 6.76 21.33
C VAL A 120 -12.22 7.69 21.56
N THR A 121 -11.31 7.69 20.59
CA THR A 121 -10.21 8.64 20.51
C THR A 121 -10.27 9.37 19.18
N LEU A 122 -10.24 10.71 19.23
CA LEU A 122 -9.99 11.57 18.09
C LEU A 122 -8.57 12.11 18.23
N TYR A 123 -7.76 11.98 17.19
CA TYR A 123 -6.38 12.44 17.22
C TYR A 123 -5.99 13.22 15.97
N GLN A 124 -5.01 14.10 16.14
CA GLN A 124 -4.27 14.73 15.06
C GLN A 124 -2.80 14.87 15.43
N ASP A 125 -1.95 14.33 14.57
CA ASP A 125 -0.51 14.43 14.65
C ASP A 125 0.02 15.22 13.46
N ASN A 126 1.03 16.04 13.71
CA ASN A 126 1.81 16.70 12.68
C ASN A 126 3.30 16.43 12.92
N THR A 127 3.97 15.84 11.94
CA THR A 127 5.42 15.60 11.95
C THR A 127 6.10 16.64 11.05
N TYR A 128 7.00 17.41 11.64
CA TYR A 128 7.76 18.50 11.05
C TYR A 128 9.24 18.16 10.99
N ASP A 129 9.97 18.85 10.12
CA ASP A 129 11.43 18.88 10.10
C ASP A 129 12.07 17.49 9.96
N GLN A 130 11.45 16.58 9.22
CA GLN A 130 12.07 15.28 8.93
C GLN A 130 13.38 15.49 8.17
N ILE A 131 14.44 14.80 8.58
CA ILE A 131 15.71 14.82 7.87
C ILE A 131 15.58 13.90 6.66
N VAL A 132 15.43 14.49 5.48
CA VAL A 132 15.23 13.79 4.21
C VAL A 132 16.34 14.13 3.23
N ASP A 133 16.60 13.23 2.30
CA ASP A 133 17.59 13.43 1.24
C ASP A 133 16.90 13.89 -0.05
N ILE A 134 17.22 15.09 -0.52
CA ILE A 134 16.67 15.67 -1.74
C ILE A 134 17.67 15.51 -2.87
N SER A 135 17.25 14.85 -3.95
CA SER A 135 18.12 14.60 -5.11
C SER A 135 18.62 15.88 -5.76
N THR A 136 19.88 15.88 -6.17
CA THR A 136 20.51 16.97 -6.95
C THR A 136 20.91 16.48 -8.34
N PRO A 137 21.07 17.40 -9.32
CA PRO A 137 21.70 17.07 -10.59
C PRO A 137 23.11 16.51 -10.35
N LEU A 138 23.50 15.47 -11.11
CA LEU A 138 24.78 14.78 -10.93
C LEU A 138 25.97 15.74 -11.15
N GLU A 139 25.77 16.78 -11.96
CA GLU A 139 26.73 17.85 -12.26
C GLU A 139 27.18 18.62 -11.00
N SER A 140 26.41 18.57 -9.92
CA SER A 140 26.78 19.17 -8.62
C SER A 140 27.90 18.41 -7.88
N GLY A 141 28.27 17.21 -8.35
CA GLY A 141 29.26 16.34 -7.69
C GLY A 141 28.75 15.57 -6.48
N VAL A 142 27.48 15.77 -6.11
CA VAL A 142 26.74 15.01 -5.10
C VAL A 142 25.42 14.53 -5.69
N THR A 143 24.85 13.46 -5.14
CA THR A 143 23.57 12.89 -5.58
C THR A 143 22.37 13.47 -4.82
N GLY A 144 22.62 14.16 -3.70
CA GLY A 144 21.58 14.86 -2.95
C GLY A 144 22.08 15.80 -1.87
N VAL A 145 21.12 16.49 -1.25
CA VAL A 145 21.30 17.33 -0.06
C VAL A 145 20.36 16.84 1.02
N LYS A 146 20.89 16.55 2.22
CA LYS A 146 20.08 16.26 3.40
C LYS A 146 19.62 17.55 4.05
N ILE A 147 18.31 17.72 4.18
CA ILE A 147 17.69 18.91 4.77
C ILE A 147 16.58 18.50 5.75
N ASN A 148 16.18 19.42 6.63
CA ASN A 148 14.90 19.32 7.31
C ASN A 148 13.81 19.75 6.36
N ALA A 149 12.80 18.90 6.17
CA ALA A 149 11.67 19.25 5.34
C ALA A 149 10.40 18.53 5.77
N GLY A 150 9.30 19.10 5.29
CA GLY A 150 8.00 18.46 5.30
C GLY A 150 7.16 18.76 6.52
N ASN A 151 5.86 18.69 6.29
CA ASN A 151 4.84 18.63 7.32
C ASN A 151 3.87 17.52 6.90
N ILE A 152 3.87 16.42 7.64
CA ILE A 152 2.96 15.31 7.42
C ILE A 152 1.93 15.31 8.53
N GLN A 153 0.66 15.45 8.16
CA GLN A 153 -0.46 15.35 9.09
C GLN A 153 -1.02 13.93 9.07
N ASN A 154 -1.33 13.38 10.24
CA ASN A 154 -2.18 12.21 10.42
C ASN A 154 -3.35 12.60 11.30
N ARG A 155 -4.58 12.39 10.83
CA ARG A 155 -5.79 12.66 11.62
C ARG A 155 -6.71 11.46 11.55
N GLY A 156 -7.27 11.07 12.68
CA GLY A 156 -8.09 9.88 12.72
C GLY A 156 -9.04 9.78 13.89
N VAL A 157 -9.78 8.68 13.84
CA VAL A 157 -10.68 8.22 14.88
C VAL A 157 -10.37 6.76 15.16
N GLU A 158 -10.32 6.42 16.44
CA GLU A 158 -10.23 5.06 16.95
C GLU A 158 -11.44 4.81 17.85
N ILE A 159 -12.08 3.67 17.67
CA ILE A 159 -13.27 3.27 18.41
C ILE A 159 -13.06 1.84 18.91
N SER A 160 -13.35 1.61 20.18
CA SER A 160 -13.49 0.28 20.76
C SER A 160 -14.85 0.16 21.41
N LEU A 161 -15.61 -0.86 21.02
CA LEU A 161 -16.85 -1.28 21.66
C LEU A 161 -16.62 -2.68 22.22
N ASP A 162 -16.83 -2.86 23.52
CA ASP A 162 -16.76 -4.18 24.15
C ASP A 162 -17.98 -4.46 25.02
N GLY A 163 -18.29 -5.73 25.19
CA GLY A 163 -19.36 -6.13 26.08
C GLY A 163 -19.29 -7.59 26.49
N THR A 164 -20.06 -7.91 27.52
CA THR A 164 -20.24 -9.25 28.07
C THR A 164 -21.72 -9.63 27.97
N PRO A 165 -22.22 -10.05 26.78
CA PRO A 165 -23.65 -10.28 26.57
C PRO A 165 -24.23 -11.36 27.49
N ILE A 166 -23.43 -12.38 27.83
CA ILE A 166 -23.81 -13.45 28.74
C ILE A 166 -22.74 -13.62 29.81
N GLN A 167 -23.17 -13.57 31.08
CA GLN A 167 -22.33 -13.84 32.24
C GLN A 167 -23.12 -14.67 33.26
N THR A 168 -22.70 -15.91 33.45
CA THR A 168 -23.27 -16.86 34.40
C THR A 168 -22.14 -17.48 35.23
N GLN A 169 -22.46 -18.36 36.18
CA GLN A 169 -21.44 -19.05 36.98
C GLN A 169 -20.53 -19.98 36.13
N ASN A 170 -21.08 -20.59 35.07
CA ASN A 170 -20.37 -21.59 34.28
C ASN A 170 -20.02 -21.13 32.87
N PHE A 171 -20.61 -20.04 32.39
CA PHE A 171 -20.44 -19.55 31.03
C PHE A 171 -20.29 -18.03 31.01
N GLN A 172 -19.28 -17.55 30.29
CA GLN A 172 -19.07 -16.15 30.00
C GLN A 172 -18.75 -15.98 28.51
N TRP A 173 -19.36 -14.98 27.90
CA TRP A 173 -19.04 -14.53 26.54
C TRP A 173 -18.67 -13.05 26.59
N ASN A 174 -17.45 -12.73 26.16
CA ASN A 174 -17.01 -11.37 25.92
C ASN A 174 -16.84 -11.15 24.41
N SER A 175 -17.25 -9.98 23.94
CA SER A 175 -17.13 -9.59 22.55
C SER A 175 -16.51 -8.20 22.46
N ARG A 176 -15.60 -7.98 21.51
CA ARG A 176 -14.96 -6.69 21.28
C ARG A 176 -14.90 -6.38 19.79
N LEU A 177 -15.36 -5.21 19.42
CA LEU A 177 -15.23 -4.60 18.10
C LEU A 177 -14.26 -3.42 18.20
N THR A 178 -13.27 -3.37 17.32
CA THR A 178 -12.37 -2.23 17.14
C THR A 178 -12.51 -1.67 15.74
N PHE A 179 -12.39 -0.36 15.61
CA PHE A 179 -12.42 0.36 14.34
C PHE A 179 -11.38 1.47 14.40
N SER A 180 -10.58 1.61 13.34
CA SER A 180 -9.65 2.73 13.20
C SER A 180 -9.66 3.28 11.79
N ARG A 181 -9.63 4.61 11.69
CA ARG A 181 -9.52 5.33 10.42
C ARG A 181 -8.49 6.43 10.57
N ASN A 182 -7.41 6.32 9.81
CA ASN A 182 -6.38 7.34 9.69
C ASN A 182 -6.43 7.96 8.29
N LYS A 183 -6.46 9.30 8.22
CA LYS A 183 -6.19 10.04 6.98
C LYS A 183 -4.87 10.77 7.17
N ASN A 184 -3.91 10.45 6.31
CA ASN A 184 -2.67 11.19 6.23
C ASN A 184 -2.72 12.23 5.10
N LEU A 185 -1.96 13.30 5.25
CA LEU A 185 -1.85 14.40 4.30
C LEU A 185 -0.42 14.94 4.30
N ILE A 186 0.18 15.03 3.12
CA ILE A 186 1.41 15.79 2.89
C ILE A 186 1.02 17.26 2.79
N VAL A 187 1.21 18.00 3.89
CA VAL A 187 0.86 19.43 3.97
C VAL A 187 1.86 20.27 3.21
N SER A 188 3.15 19.99 3.38
CA SER A 188 4.23 20.62 2.65
C SER A 188 5.42 19.66 2.51
N LEU A 189 6.31 19.96 1.57
CA LEU A 189 7.61 19.34 1.38
C LEU A 189 8.71 20.41 1.50
N ALA A 190 9.92 20.07 1.09
CA ALA A 190 11.01 21.03 0.96
C ALA A 190 10.61 22.21 0.07
N GLU A 191 11.18 23.38 0.31
CA GLU A 191 10.95 24.57 -0.51
C GLU A 191 11.23 24.27 -2.00
N GLY A 192 10.31 24.70 -2.88
CA GLY A 192 10.40 24.45 -4.32
C GLY A 192 10.02 23.03 -4.78
N ARG A 193 9.68 22.11 -3.87
CA ARG A 193 9.25 20.73 -4.20
C ARG A 193 7.76 20.54 -3.98
N THR A 194 7.10 19.93 -4.96
CA THR A 194 5.69 19.53 -4.89
C THR A 194 5.50 18.02 -4.74
N ASP A 195 6.54 17.23 -5.02
CA ASP A 195 6.55 15.79 -4.81
C ASP A 195 7.92 15.24 -4.38
N TYR A 196 7.90 14.04 -3.80
CA TYR A 196 9.06 13.32 -3.29
C TYR A 196 8.84 11.80 -3.40
N ALA A 197 9.78 11.07 -4.00
CA ALA A 197 9.72 9.62 -4.11
C ALA A 197 10.04 8.95 -2.76
N LEU A 198 9.17 8.06 -2.29
CA LEU A 198 9.29 7.42 -0.97
C LEU A 198 10.05 6.10 -0.98
N GLY A 199 10.66 5.73 -2.12
CA GLY A 199 11.49 4.53 -2.28
C GLY A 199 10.73 3.21 -2.46
N GLY A 200 9.47 3.11 -2.01
CA GLY A 200 8.66 1.93 -2.26
C GLY A 200 8.21 1.83 -3.72
N ALA A 201 8.49 0.70 -4.36
CA ALA A 201 8.16 0.46 -5.76
C ALA A 201 7.82 -1.02 -6.00
N ALA A 202 7.01 -1.26 -7.03
CA ALA A 202 6.74 -2.57 -7.61
C ALA A 202 6.60 -2.37 -9.13
N PHE A 203 7.54 -2.90 -9.91
CA PHE A 203 7.71 -2.63 -11.33
C PHE A 203 7.68 -1.12 -11.63
N ASN A 204 6.72 -0.66 -12.45
CA ASN A 204 6.59 0.72 -12.88
C ASN A 204 5.64 1.54 -11.99
N ALA A 205 5.18 0.99 -10.86
CA ALA A 205 4.40 1.69 -9.85
C ALA A 205 5.32 2.03 -8.68
N SER A 206 5.21 3.26 -8.19
CA SER A 206 6.06 3.77 -7.11
C SER A 206 5.27 4.65 -6.17
N SER A 207 5.66 4.67 -4.90
CA SER A 207 5.03 5.46 -3.84
C SER A 207 5.65 6.84 -3.75
N TRP A 208 4.80 7.86 -3.69
CA TRP A 208 5.20 9.26 -3.61
C TRP A 208 4.51 9.98 -2.46
N ALA A 209 5.20 10.96 -1.90
CA ALA A 209 4.60 12.06 -1.16
C ALA A 209 4.34 13.19 -2.14
N VAL A 210 3.09 13.62 -2.28
CA VAL A 210 2.68 14.72 -3.15
C VAL A 210 1.92 15.73 -2.31
N VAL A 211 2.30 17.01 -2.37
CA VAL A 211 1.65 18.06 -1.58
C VAL A 211 0.15 18.08 -1.86
N GLY A 212 -0.65 18.10 -0.79
CA GLY A 212 -2.11 18.03 -0.86
C GLY A 212 -2.68 16.62 -0.99
N LYS A 213 -1.85 15.58 -1.02
CA LYS A 213 -2.27 14.16 -1.14
C LYS A 213 -1.80 13.32 0.03
N SER A 214 -2.22 12.06 0.03
CA SER A 214 -1.80 11.08 1.02
C SER A 214 -0.34 10.66 0.82
N TYR A 215 0.39 10.50 1.92
CA TYR A 215 1.64 9.74 1.99
C TYR A 215 1.42 8.35 1.36
N GLY A 216 2.23 8.00 0.36
CA GLY A 216 2.06 6.74 -0.33
C GLY A 216 1.05 6.79 -1.47
N THR A 217 0.90 7.95 -2.12
CA THR A 217 0.20 8.05 -3.40
C THR A 217 0.97 7.23 -4.43
N ILE A 218 0.31 6.27 -5.06
CA ILE A 218 0.92 5.42 -6.09
C ILE A 218 0.93 6.21 -7.40
N ARG A 219 2.11 6.36 -8.00
CA ARG A 219 2.29 6.98 -9.31
C ARG A 219 2.97 6.03 -10.28
N SER A 220 2.63 6.16 -11.55
CA SER A 220 3.30 5.44 -12.65
C SER A 220 3.37 6.29 -13.90
N THR A 221 4.37 6.03 -14.73
CA THR A 221 4.49 6.57 -16.08
C THR A 221 3.83 5.70 -17.15
N THR A 222 3.30 4.53 -16.76
CA THR A 222 2.77 3.54 -17.69
C THR A 222 1.24 3.51 -17.73
N GLN A 223 0.52 4.47 -17.16
CA GLN A 223 -0.92 4.55 -17.36
C GLN A 223 -1.23 4.80 -18.85
N ALA A 224 -2.34 4.26 -19.34
CA ALA A 224 -2.73 4.43 -20.73
C ALA A 224 -2.96 5.91 -21.08
N LEU A 225 -2.37 6.35 -22.19
CA LEU A 225 -2.59 7.68 -22.76
C LEU A 225 -4.06 7.82 -23.16
N LYS A 226 -4.66 8.98 -22.87
CA LYS A 226 -6.04 9.30 -23.25
C LYS A 226 -6.05 10.21 -24.47
N TYR A 227 -6.95 9.89 -25.40
CA TYR A 227 -7.10 10.61 -26.65
C TYR A 227 -7.65 12.01 -26.38
N ASN A 228 -7.10 12.99 -27.06
CA ASN A 228 -7.58 14.37 -27.04
C ASN A 228 -7.36 14.97 -28.43
N ASN A 229 -8.45 15.31 -29.10
CA ASN A 229 -8.43 15.95 -30.41
C ASN A 229 -8.27 17.47 -30.25
N PRO A 230 -7.10 18.06 -30.56
CA PRO A 230 -6.88 19.49 -30.40
C PRO A 230 -7.73 20.35 -31.34
N GLY A 231 -8.21 19.78 -32.46
CA GLY A 231 -9.06 20.46 -33.43
C GLY A 231 -10.56 20.40 -33.10
N ASN A 232 -10.96 19.56 -32.15
CA ASN A 232 -12.35 19.43 -31.73
C ASN A 232 -12.45 18.97 -30.26
N ALA A 233 -12.66 19.92 -29.35
CA ALA A 233 -12.83 19.63 -27.93
C ALA A 233 -14.10 18.80 -27.63
N ALA A 234 -15.10 18.84 -28.51
CA ALA A 234 -16.36 18.08 -28.38
C ALA A 234 -16.32 16.72 -29.09
N ASP A 235 -15.16 16.27 -29.56
CA ASP A 235 -15.01 14.94 -30.17
C ASP A 235 -15.43 13.85 -29.16
N PRO A 236 -16.41 12.99 -29.48
CA PRO A 236 -16.88 11.94 -28.57
C PRO A 236 -15.79 10.91 -28.23
N LYS A 237 -14.68 10.88 -28.98
CA LYS A 237 -13.52 10.02 -28.72
C LYS A 237 -12.58 10.58 -27.65
N ASN A 238 -12.71 11.84 -27.27
CA ASN A 238 -11.89 12.45 -26.22
C ASN A 238 -12.06 11.66 -24.91
N GLY A 239 -10.93 11.31 -24.27
CA GLY A 239 -10.90 10.47 -23.08
C GLY A 239 -10.83 8.95 -23.35
N MET A 240 -11.01 8.48 -24.59
CA MET A 240 -10.75 7.07 -24.93
C MET A 240 -9.26 6.74 -24.84
N THR A 241 -8.92 5.46 -24.68
CA THR A 241 -7.52 5.02 -24.68
C THR A 241 -6.90 5.18 -26.06
N VAL A 242 -5.70 5.79 -26.13
CA VAL A 242 -4.89 5.83 -27.35
C VAL A 242 -4.23 4.46 -27.56
N LEU A 243 -4.26 3.98 -28.80
CA LEU A 243 -3.66 2.71 -29.19
C LEU A 243 -2.30 2.92 -29.86
N ALA A 244 -1.31 2.13 -29.45
CA ALA A 244 -0.11 1.91 -30.23
C ALA A 244 -0.35 0.78 -31.24
N TRP A 245 0.28 0.87 -32.40
CA TRP A 245 0.20 -0.12 -33.46
C TRP A 245 1.58 -0.71 -33.78
N ARG A 246 1.63 -2.03 -34.03
CA ARG A 246 2.83 -2.74 -34.46
C ARG A 246 2.56 -3.46 -35.77
N ASN A 247 3.11 -2.96 -36.87
CA ASN A 247 2.91 -3.55 -38.21
C ASN A 247 3.41 -4.99 -38.31
N ASP A 248 4.54 -5.31 -37.66
CA ASP A 248 5.14 -6.65 -37.65
C ASP A 248 4.24 -7.71 -36.99
N ALA A 249 3.47 -7.31 -35.98
CA ALA A 249 2.54 -8.20 -35.27
C ALA A 249 1.06 -7.97 -35.65
N ARG A 250 0.79 -6.97 -36.49
CA ARG A 250 -0.55 -6.50 -36.86
C ARG A 250 -1.47 -6.33 -35.64
N ALA A 251 -0.93 -5.74 -34.59
CA ALA A 251 -1.56 -5.71 -33.27
C ALA A 251 -1.69 -4.28 -32.75
N ALA A 252 -2.89 -3.95 -32.25
CA ALA A 252 -3.13 -2.76 -31.47
C ALA A 252 -3.14 -3.07 -29.98
N PHE A 253 -2.65 -2.14 -29.17
CA PHE A 253 -2.63 -2.25 -27.71
C PHE A 253 -2.56 -0.85 -27.09
N PRO A 254 -2.96 -0.66 -25.82
CA PRO A 254 -2.89 0.64 -25.16
C PRO A 254 -1.48 1.26 -25.19
N GLN A 255 -1.40 2.52 -25.61
CA GLN A 255 -0.17 3.31 -25.59
C GLN A 255 0.05 3.90 -24.20
N ARG A 256 1.29 3.83 -23.68
CA ARG A 256 1.67 4.49 -22.42
C ARG A 256 1.65 6.01 -22.53
N SER A 257 1.29 6.68 -21.44
CA SER A 257 1.36 8.14 -21.34
C SER A 257 2.80 8.67 -21.23
N ASN A 258 3.73 7.86 -20.69
CA ASN A 258 5.11 8.22 -20.37
C ASN A 258 5.22 9.47 -19.48
N LYS A 259 4.16 9.79 -18.73
CA LYS A 259 4.08 10.90 -17.78
C LYS A 259 3.62 10.37 -16.44
N PHE A 260 4.19 10.86 -15.35
CA PHE A 260 3.75 10.46 -14.02
C PHE A 260 2.30 10.86 -13.79
N GLN A 261 1.48 9.86 -13.55
CA GLN A 261 0.07 10.00 -13.21
C GLN A 261 -0.19 9.27 -11.90
N ASP A 262 -1.13 9.80 -11.13
CA ASP A 262 -1.53 9.22 -9.86
C ASP A 262 -2.59 8.14 -10.14
N ILE A 263 -2.30 6.94 -9.67
CA ILE A 263 -3.00 5.71 -10.08
C ILE A 263 -3.54 4.92 -8.89
N GLY A 264 -3.30 5.38 -7.66
CA GLY A 264 -3.81 4.74 -6.45
C GLY A 264 -3.27 5.34 -5.17
N ASP A 265 -3.67 4.77 -4.03
CA ASP A 265 -3.29 5.19 -2.68
C ASP A 265 -3.12 3.95 -1.79
N ILE A 266 -1.93 3.71 -1.22
CA ILE A 266 -1.65 2.51 -0.41
C ILE A 266 -2.48 2.42 0.89
N ASN A 267 -3.06 3.54 1.33
CA ASN A 267 -3.66 3.65 2.65
C ASN A 267 -5.04 3.01 2.72
N ALA A 268 -5.25 2.21 3.77
CA ALA A 268 -6.58 1.70 4.10
C ALA A 268 -7.53 2.88 4.40
N LYS A 269 -8.76 2.80 3.89
CA LYS A 269 -9.83 3.75 4.26
C LYS A 269 -10.28 3.56 5.69
N PHE A 270 -10.22 2.33 6.21
CA PHE A 270 -10.29 1.99 7.64
C PHE A 270 -9.78 0.57 7.90
N ARG A 271 -9.54 0.26 9.17
CA ARG A 271 -9.26 -1.09 9.69
C ARG A 271 -10.27 -1.44 10.76
N GLY A 272 -10.51 -2.72 10.97
CA GLY A 272 -11.40 -3.20 12.01
C GLY A 272 -10.99 -4.57 12.53
N GLY A 273 -11.32 -4.84 13.78
CA GLY A 273 -11.10 -6.14 14.43
C GLY A 273 -12.35 -6.54 15.18
N PHE A 274 -12.65 -7.83 15.17
CA PHE A 274 -13.77 -8.39 15.94
C PHE A 274 -13.32 -9.64 16.66
N SER A 275 -13.32 -9.62 17.99
CA SER A 275 -12.93 -10.76 18.82
C SER A 275 -14.09 -11.25 19.66
N ASN A 276 -14.16 -12.56 19.84
CA ASN A 276 -15.10 -13.21 20.74
C ASN A 276 -14.36 -14.21 21.62
N ASP A 277 -14.54 -14.04 22.93
CA ASP A 277 -13.96 -14.88 23.96
C ASP A 277 -15.09 -15.59 24.69
N PHE A 278 -15.14 -16.90 24.55
CA PHE A 278 -16.09 -17.78 25.23
C PHE A 278 -15.35 -18.54 26.31
N SER A 279 -15.90 -18.60 27.51
CA SER A 279 -15.42 -19.42 28.61
C SER A 279 -16.56 -20.28 29.11
N TYR A 280 -16.38 -21.60 29.12
CA TYR A 280 -17.34 -22.56 29.65
C TYR A 280 -16.65 -23.53 30.60
N LYS A 281 -16.83 -23.34 31.92
CA LYS A 281 -16.12 -24.07 32.98
C LYS A 281 -14.61 -24.05 32.72
N ASN A 282 -14.05 -25.20 32.36
CA ASN A 282 -12.63 -25.43 32.11
C ASN A 282 -12.21 -25.16 30.66
N TRP A 283 -13.16 -24.91 29.77
CA TRP A 283 -12.91 -24.60 28.36
C TRP A 283 -12.88 -23.10 28.12
N SER A 284 -11.99 -22.66 27.24
CA SER A 284 -12.02 -21.34 26.66
C SER A 284 -11.85 -21.41 25.15
N MET A 285 -12.56 -20.56 24.41
CA MET A 285 -12.41 -20.41 22.98
C MET A 285 -12.29 -18.92 22.63
N ASN A 286 -11.28 -18.57 21.85
CA ASN A 286 -11.11 -17.26 21.25
C ASN A 286 -11.27 -17.36 19.73
N VAL A 287 -12.08 -16.46 19.16
CA VAL A 287 -12.24 -16.29 17.71
C VAL A 287 -11.91 -14.84 17.37
N LEU A 288 -10.99 -14.63 16.43
CA LEU A 288 -10.54 -13.31 16.00
C LEU A 288 -10.73 -13.12 14.50
N PHE A 289 -11.41 -12.04 14.15
CA PHE A 289 -11.51 -11.50 12.79
C PHE A 289 -10.74 -10.18 12.70
N ASP A 290 -10.13 -9.94 11.56
CA ASP A 290 -9.41 -8.71 11.23
C ASP A 290 -9.80 -8.27 9.82
N ALA A 291 -9.82 -6.97 9.59
CA ALA A 291 -10.24 -6.38 8.34
C ALA A 291 -9.40 -5.15 8.00
N LYS A 292 -9.07 -5.04 6.71
CA LYS A 292 -8.54 -3.83 6.09
C LYS A 292 -9.45 -3.51 4.92
N VAL A 293 -10.02 -2.30 4.89
CA VAL A 293 -10.86 -1.84 3.80
C VAL A 293 -10.20 -0.69 3.07
N GLY A 294 -10.07 -0.86 1.75
CA GLY A 294 -9.41 0.03 0.81
C GLY A 294 -7.90 -0.03 0.85
N GLY A 295 -7.31 0.88 0.08
CA GLY A 295 -5.88 0.93 -0.19
C GLY A 295 -5.55 0.09 -1.41
N ASP A 296 -4.82 0.67 -2.33
CA ASP A 296 -4.44 0.06 -3.60
C ASP A 296 -3.09 -0.64 -3.48
N MET A 297 -2.93 -1.68 -4.29
CA MET A 297 -1.74 -2.50 -4.33
C MET A 297 -1.36 -2.78 -5.79
N ALA A 298 -0.09 -2.60 -6.10
CA ALA A 298 0.50 -3.02 -7.36
C ALA A 298 0.71 -4.54 -7.35
N MET A 299 0.06 -5.20 -8.31
CA MET A 299 0.02 -6.66 -8.44
C MET A 299 0.89 -7.11 -9.62
N SER A 300 2.19 -7.16 -9.38
CA SER A 300 3.18 -7.55 -10.39
C SER A 300 2.99 -8.96 -10.93
N SER A 301 2.45 -9.88 -10.13
CA SER A 301 2.12 -11.24 -10.53
C SER A 301 0.95 -11.25 -11.53
N ILE A 302 -0.03 -10.36 -11.38
CA ILE A 302 -1.10 -10.19 -12.40
C ILE A 302 -0.48 -9.71 -13.71
N ARG A 303 0.39 -8.71 -13.63
CA ARG A 303 1.09 -8.17 -14.79
C ARG A 303 1.89 -9.28 -15.50
N SER A 304 2.80 -9.93 -14.80
CA SER A 304 3.64 -10.98 -15.38
C SER A 304 2.83 -12.18 -15.89
N GLY A 305 1.80 -12.60 -15.16
CA GLY A 305 0.95 -13.71 -15.59
C GLY A 305 0.04 -13.37 -16.77
N THR A 306 -0.34 -12.10 -16.93
CA THR A 306 -1.04 -11.61 -18.13
C THR A 306 -0.09 -11.60 -19.33
N HIS A 307 1.16 -11.16 -19.12
CA HIS A 307 2.18 -11.13 -20.17
C HIS A 307 2.48 -12.53 -20.73
N THR A 308 2.47 -13.55 -19.89
CA THR A 308 2.75 -14.95 -20.27
C THR A 308 1.51 -15.76 -20.63
N GLY A 309 0.30 -15.19 -20.50
CA GLY A 309 -0.94 -15.90 -20.86
C GLY A 309 -1.34 -17.02 -19.92
N VAL A 310 -0.85 -17.03 -18.67
CA VAL A 310 -1.10 -18.11 -17.70
C VAL A 310 -2.29 -17.83 -16.78
N LEU A 311 -2.80 -16.59 -16.76
CA LEU A 311 -3.89 -16.17 -15.88
C LEU A 311 -5.26 -16.15 -16.59
N PRO A 312 -6.37 -16.40 -15.87
CA PRO A 312 -7.71 -16.43 -16.47
C PRO A 312 -8.15 -15.15 -17.19
N ASN A 313 -7.58 -13.98 -16.85
CA ASN A 313 -7.86 -12.73 -17.57
C ASN A 313 -7.33 -12.68 -19.01
N THR A 314 -6.58 -13.70 -19.43
CA THR A 314 -6.09 -13.85 -20.81
C THR A 314 -6.93 -14.79 -21.67
N LEU A 315 -8.06 -15.30 -21.14
CA LEU A 315 -8.94 -16.19 -21.88
C LEU A 315 -9.77 -15.47 -22.94
N PHE A 316 -10.22 -14.25 -22.66
CA PHE A 316 -11.08 -13.52 -23.60
C PHE A 316 -10.38 -13.32 -24.94
N GLY A 317 -11.06 -13.68 -26.02
CA GLY A 317 -10.53 -13.56 -27.38
C GLY A 317 -9.52 -14.63 -27.77
N ARG A 318 -9.19 -15.60 -26.91
CA ARG A 318 -8.13 -16.60 -27.19
C ARG A 318 -8.53 -17.66 -28.22
N ASP A 319 -9.83 -17.91 -28.34
CA ASP A 319 -10.45 -18.83 -29.30
C ASP A 319 -11.94 -18.46 -29.44
N ALA A 320 -12.65 -19.12 -30.35
CA ALA A 320 -14.08 -18.85 -30.58
C ALA A 320 -14.96 -19.08 -29.33
N ALA A 321 -14.63 -20.06 -28.48
CA ALA A 321 -15.40 -20.37 -27.28
C ALA A 321 -15.26 -19.30 -26.20
N HIS A 322 -14.14 -18.57 -26.21
CA HIS A 322 -13.87 -17.46 -25.29
C HIS A 322 -14.08 -16.07 -25.93
N GLY A 323 -14.86 -16.00 -27.02
CA GLY A 323 -15.28 -14.74 -27.66
C GLY A 323 -14.30 -14.18 -28.69
N GLY A 324 -13.32 -14.97 -29.14
CA GLY A 324 -12.48 -14.66 -30.27
C GLY A 324 -13.26 -14.64 -31.57
N ILE A 325 -13.00 -13.64 -32.40
CA ILE A 325 -13.57 -13.54 -33.74
C ILE A 325 -12.87 -14.55 -34.62
N THR A 326 -13.61 -15.27 -35.48
CA THR A 326 -13.03 -16.09 -36.55
C THR A 326 -12.82 -15.24 -37.81
N TRP A 327 -11.61 -15.24 -38.37
CA TRP A 327 -11.27 -14.49 -39.58
C TRP A 327 -10.15 -15.18 -40.36
N THR A 328 -10.15 -14.97 -41.67
CA THR A 328 -9.03 -15.36 -42.54
C THR A 328 -8.15 -14.14 -42.76
N SER A 329 -6.88 -14.23 -42.38
CA SER A 329 -5.93 -13.13 -42.61
C SER A 329 -5.65 -12.98 -44.10
N LYS A 330 -5.76 -11.74 -44.59
CA LYS A 330 -5.38 -11.32 -45.93
C LYS A 330 -3.86 -11.27 -46.13
N TYR A 331 -3.06 -11.32 -45.06
CA TYR A 331 -1.60 -11.27 -45.14
C TYR A 331 -0.96 -12.64 -45.37
N ASP A 332 -1.53 -13.70 -44.79
CA ASP A 332 -0.97 -15.06 -44.85
C ASP A 332 -1.99 -16.12 -45.29
N GLY A 333 -3.27 -15.78 -45.45
CA GLY A 333 -4.33 -16.69 -45.91
C GLY A 333 -4.80 -17.69 -44.85
N ILE A 334 -4.30 -17.62 -43.62
CA ILE A 334 -4.64 -18.56 -42.54
C ILE A 334 -5.93 -18.10 -41.87
N THR A 335 -6.80 -19.06 -41.51
CA THR A 335 -7.98 -18.80 -40.69
C THR A 335 -7.65 -18.98 -39.23
N TYR A 336 -7.93 -17.94 -38.45
CA TYR A 336 -7.72 -17.85 -37.02
C TYR A 336 -9.05 -17.66 -36.31
N ASP A 337 -9.09 -17.95 -35.01
CA ASP A 337 -10.25 -17.76 -34.13
C ASP A 337 -9.90 -16.98 -32.85
N ASP A 338 -8.70 -16.41 -32.75
CA ASP A 338 -8.18 -15.66 -31.60
C ASP A 338 -8.27 -14.12 -31.74
N GLY A 339 -9.33 -13.62 -32.40
CA GLY A 339 -9.36 -12.25 -32.92
C GLY A 339 -10.04 -11.28 -31.99
N MET A 340 -9.39 -10.14 -31.72
CA MET A 340 -9.91 -9.10 -30.82
C MET A 340 -10.06 -7.74 -31.51
N ILE A 341 -11.19 -7.09 -31.25
CA ILE A 341 -11.40 -5.66 -31.52
C ILE A 341 -11.02 -4.91 -30.24
N ILE A 342 -9.98 -4.09 -30.32
CA ILE A 342 -9.43 -3.40 -29.15
C ILE A 342 -10.12 -2.05 -28.96
N ASP A 343 -10.69 -1.82 -27.78
CA ASP A 343 -11.30 -0.53 -27.47
C ASP A 343 -10.25 0.57 -27.35
N GLY A 344 -10.27 1.51 -28.31
CA GLY A 344 -9.39 2.66 -28.32
C GLY A 344 -9.33 3.35 -29.67
N VAL A 345 -8.55 4.43 -29.71
CA VAL A 345 -8.40 5.33 -30.84
C VAL A 345 -6.96 5.37 -31.28
N PHE A 346 -6.70 5.28 -32.57
CA PHE A 346 -5.35 5.47 -33.10
C PHE A 346 -4.94 6.95 -32.99
N PRO A 347 -3.67 7.24 -32.62
CA PRO A 347 -3.19 8.61 -32.55
C PRO A 347 -3.26 9.27 -33.92
N ILE A 348 -3.45 10.61 -33.95
CA ILE A 348 -3.51 11.37 -35.20
C ILE A 348 -2.24 11.11 -36.03
N GLY A 349 -2.43 10.80 -37.31
CA GLY A 349 -1.35 10.46 -38.24
C GLY A 349 -0.82 9.02 -38.15
N GLN A 350 -1.46 8.14 -37.37
CA GLN A 350 -1.12 6.72 -37.36
C GLN A 350 -1.33 6.09 -38.73
N LYS A 351 -0.28 5.47 -39.28
CA LYS A 351 -0.37 4.69 -40.52
C LYS A 351 -0.26 3.19 -40.26
N VAL A 352 -0.94 2.40 -41.07
CA VAL A 352 -0.87 0.93 -41.07
C VAL A 352 -0.45 0.44 -42.45
N THR A 353 0.32 -0.65 -42.50
CA THR A 353 0.66 -1.33 -43.75
C THR A 353 -0.47 -2.30 -44.10
N LEU A 354 -0.97 -2.24 -45.34
CA LEU A 354 -2.01 -3.10 -45.89
C LEU A 354 -1.42 -4.40 -46.49
N PRO A 355 -2.24 -5.44 -46.78
CA PRO A 355 -1.74 -6.71 -47.34
C PRO A 355 -0.99 -6.57 -48.67
N ASN A 356 -1.31 -5.56 -49.46
CA ASN A 356 -0.63 -5.24 -50.72
C ASN A 356 0.68 -4.43 -50.54
N GLY A 357 1.13 -4.21 -49.31
CA GLY A 357 2.35 -3.46 -48.98
C GLY A 357 2.20 -1.93 -48.98
N THR A 358 1.04 -1.40 -49.37
CA THR A 358 0.76 0.05 -49.31
C THR A 358 0.44 0.50 -47.87
N THR A 359 0.38 1.81 -47.62
CA THR A 359 0.04 2.35 -46.30
C THR A 359 -1.29 3.08 -46.32
N ALA A 360 -2.09 2.93 -45.26
CA ALA A 360 -3.32 3.67 -45.03
C ALA A 360 -3.21 4.47 -43.72
N ASP A 361 -3.77 5.69 -43.71
CA ASP A 361 -3.89 6.50 -42.49
C ASP A 361 -5.17 6.09 -41.73
N VAL A 362 -5.00 5.70 -40.47
CA VAL A 362 -6.07 5.34 -39.54
C VAL A 362 -6.12 6.31 -38.36
N GLY A 363 -5.33 7.38 -38.39
CA GLY A 363 -5.21 8.34 -37.29
C GLY A 363 -6.55 9.00 -36.96
N GLY A 364 -6.91 8.99 -35.67
CA GLY A 364 -8.19 9.49 -35.18
C GLY A 364 -9.38 8.53 -35.38
N MET A 365 -9.20 7.38 -36.05
CA MET A 365 -10.21 6.31 -36.05
C MET A 365 -10.12 5.50 -34.77
N THR A 366 -11.26 5.03 -34.28
CA THR A 366 -11.31 3.89 -33.35
C THR A 366 -10.83 2.62 -34.06
N PHE A 367 -10.34 1.64 -33.30
CA PHE A 367 -9.98 0.34 -33.88
C PHE A 367 -11.18 -0.31 -34.60
N LYS A 368 -12.38 -0.17 -34.03
CA LYS A 368 -13.63 -0.70 -34.62
C LYS A 368 -13.96 -0.04 -35.96
N GLU A 369 -13.79 1.28 -36.08
CA GLU A 369 -13.98 2.00 -37.35
C GLU A 369 -12.96 1.54 -38.40
N ALA A 370 -11.68 1.45 -38.04
CA ALA A 370 -10.62 0.97 -38.94
C ALA A 370 -10.85 -0.48 -39.38
N TYR A 371 -11.32 -1.35 -38.48
CA TYR A 371 -11.66 -2.74 -38.77
C TYR A 371 -12.87 -2.82 -39.72
N THR A 372 -13.94 -2.06 -39.44
CA THR A 372 -15.16 -2.03 -40.28
C THR A 372 -14.86 -1.52 -41.69
N ALA A 373 -13.93 -0.56 -41.81
CA ALA A 373 -13.43 -0.06 -43.09
C ALA A 373 -12.47 -1.03 -43.81
N GLY A 374 -12.12 -2.17 -43.19
CA GLY A 374 -11.23 -3.19 -43.74
C GLY A 374 -9.75 -2.76 -43.80
N LEU A 375 -9.36 -1.73 -43.05
CA LEU A 375 -8.00 -1.18 -43.01
C LEU A 375 -7.08 -1.94 -42.04
N VAL A 376 -7.65 -2.61 -41.04
CA VAL A 376 -6.94 -3.47 -40.09
C VAL A 376 -7.65 -4.80 -39.93
N GLU A 377 -6.91 -5.84 -39.58
CA GLU A 377 -7.44 -7.13 -39.13
C GLU A 377 -7.63 -7.11 -37.60
N PRO A 378 -8.44 -8.03 -37.04
CA PRO A 378 -8.50 -8.21 -35.59
C PRO A 378 -7.10 -8.44 -35.02
N THR A 379 -6.85 -7.91 -33.81
CA THR A 379 -5.60 -8.19 -33.12
C THR A 379 -5.64 -9.61 -32.55
N HIS A 380 -4.63 -10.42 -32.84
CA HIS A 380 -4.46 -11.72 -32.18
C HIS A 380 -4.37 -11.55 -30.67
N ALA A 381 -5.18 -12.28 -29.91
CA ALA A 381 -5.22 -12.19 -28.46
C ALA A 381 -3.85 -12.42 -27.78
N PRO A 382 -3.02 -13.40 -28.19
CA PRO A 382 -1.66 -13.54 -27.66
C PRO A 382 -0.80 -12.28 -27.87
N GLN A 383 -0.91 -11.62 -29.02
CA GLN A 383 -0.14 -10.41 -29.32
C GLN A 383 -0.61 -9.20 -28.48
N PHE A 384 -1.92 -9.13 -28.19
CA PHE A 384 -2.49 -8.14 -27.29
C PHE A 384 -1.99 -8.35 -25.86
N TYR A 385 -2.22 -9.51 -25.25
CA TYR A 385 -1.88 -9.76 -23.84
C TYR A 385 -0.37 -9.68 -23.58
N TYR A 386 0.45 -10.18 -24.50
CA TYR A 386 1.90 -10.02 -24.45
C TYR A 386 2.29 -8.55 -24.31
N ARG A 387 1.70 -7.64 -25.10
CA ARG A 387 2.05 -6.21 -25.06
C ARG A 387 1.36 -5.45 -23.95
N TYR A 388 0.12 -5.81 -23.64
CA TYR A 388 -0.68 -5.17 -22.60
C TYR A 388 0.01 -5.20 -21.23
N ALA A 389 0.83 -6.21 -20.98
CA ALA A 389 1.55 -6.40 -19.72
C ALA A 389 3.09 -6.43 -19.84
N SER A 390 3.65 -6.18 -21.02
CA SER A 390 5.11 -6.20 -21.26
C SER A 390 5.86 -5.06 -20.55
N SER A 391 7.16 -5.25 -20.26
CA SER A 391 8.05 -4.22 -19.66
C SER A 391 8.23 -3.01 -20.57
N SER A 392 8.24 -3.20 -21.89
CA SER A 392 8.45 -2.13 -22.86
C SER A 392 7.16 -1.41 -23.27
N THR A 393 6.01 -2.08 -23.22
CA THR A 393 4.75 -1.58 -23.82
C THR A 393 3.53 -1.59 -22.90
N GLY A 394 3.53 -2.39 -21.83
CA GLY A 394 2.32 -2.64 -21.04
C GLY A 394 1.90 -1.49 -20.13
N VAL A 395 0.60 -1.39 -19.84
CA VAL A 395 0.03 -0.25 -19.08
C VAL A 395 -0.32 -0.60 -17.64
N SER A 396 -0.45 0.40 -16.75
CA SER A 396 -0.78 0.20 -15.32
C SER A 396 -2.26 -0.03 -15.01
N ASP A 397 -3.14 0.17 -15.99
CA ASP A 397 -4.60 0.24 -15.83
C ASP A 397 -5.26 -1.01 -15.22
N PHE A 398 -4.62 -2.18 -15.30
CA PHE A 398 -5.24 -3.44 -14.87
C PHE A 398 -4.59 -4.13 -13.67
N TRP A 399 -3.38 -3.73 -13.26
CA TRP A 399 -2.63 -4.41 -12.19
C TRP A 399 -2.41 -3.57 -10.95
N ILE A 400 -3.01 -2.37 -10.88
CA ILE A 400 -3.23 -1.67 -9.61
C ILE A 400 -4.63 -2.05 -9.13
N LYS A 401 -4.72 -2.71 -7.97
CA LYS A 401 -5.98 -3.27 -7.45
C LYS A 401 -6.22 -2.82 -6.03
N GLU A 402 -7.48 -2.53 -5.71
CA GLU A 402 -7.89 -2.33 -4.33
C GLU A 402 -7.67 -3.62 -3.53
N SER A 403 -7.04 -3.49 -2.36
CA SER A 403 -6.66 -4.55 -1.44
C SER A 403 -7.51 -4.46 -0.17
N THR A 404 -8.79 -4.82 -0.31
CA THR A 404 -9.78 -4.97 0.75
C THR A 404 -9.92 -6.44 1.13
N TRP A 405 -9.86 -6.74 2.42
CA TRP A 405 -10.01 -8.09 2.91
C TRP A 405 -10.59 -8.15 4.32
N VAL A 406 -11.22 -9.29 4.61
CA VAL A 406 -11.65 -9.71 5.95
C VAL A 406 -11.07 -11.10 6.18
N ALA A 407 -10.32 -11.29 7.26
CA ALA A 407 -9.64 -12.52 7.59
C ALA A 407 -10.16 -13.13 8.89
N LEU A 408 -10.34 -14.45 8.90
CA LEU A 408 -10.39 -15.23 10.13
C LEU A 408 -8.95 -15.43 10.62
N ARG A 409 -8.51 -14.54 11.51
CA ARG A 409 -7.13 -14.50 12.00
C ARG A 409 -6.83 -15.60 12.99
N GLN A 410 -7.77 -15.96 13.85
CA GLN A 410 -7.51 -16.93 14.90
C GLN A 410 -8.77 -17.70 15.30
N ILE A 411 -8.58 -19.00 15.53
CA ILE A 411 -9.41 -19.79 16.43
C ILE A 411 -8.47 -20.48 17.41
N ALA A 412 -8.60 -20.18 18.69
CA ALA A 412 -7.85 -20.81 19.77
C ALA A 412 -8.82 -21.49 20.73
N ILE A 413 -8.65 -22.79 20.96
CA ILE A 413 -9.45 -23.57 21.91
C ILE A 413 -8.48 -24.10 22.96
N SER A 414 -8.80 -23.86 24.23
CA SER A 414 -7.99 -24.31 25.37
C SER A 414 -8.87 -25.02 26.39
N TYR A 415 -8.30 -26.06 27.00
CA TYR A 415 -8.90 -26.77 28.12
C TYR A 415 -7.93 -26.78 29.30
N ASN A 416 -8.37 -26.21 30.42
CA ASN A 416 -7.64 -26.27 31.68
C ASN A 416 -8.02 -27.56 32.41
N LEU A 417 -7.06 -28.45 32.65
CA LEU A 417 -7.32 -29.67 33.40
C LEU A 417 -7.79 -29.32 34.83
N PRO A 418 -8.73 -30.10 35.39
CA PRO A 418 -9.13 -29.94 36.78
C PRO A 418 -7.93 -29.96 37.73
N LYS A 419 -7.96 -29.12 38.77
CA LYS A 419 -6.91 -29.06 39.80
C LYS A 419 -6.61 -30.44 40.43
N SER A 420 -7.60 -31.32 40.51
CA SER A 420 -7.46 -32.68 41.03
C SER A 420 -6.54 -33.58 40.18
N ILE A 421 -6.36 -33.28 38.89
CA ILE A 421 -5.43 -33.98 38.00
C ILE A 421 -4.05 -33.30 38.05
N ALA A 422 -4.01 -31.98 37.97
CA ALA A 422 -2.76 -31.21 38.04
C ALA A 422 -2.00 -31.47 39.35
N SER A 423 -2.71 -31.54 40.49
CA SER A 423 -2.09 -31.80 41.79
C SER A 423 -1.46 -33.19 41.91
N LYS A 424 -2.04 -34.22 41.25
CA LYS A 424 -1.45 -35.57 41.19
C LYS A 424 -0.11 -35.58 40.47
N LEU A 425 0.07 -34.66 39.52
CA LEU A 425 1.31 -34.47 38.77
C LEU A 425 2.25 -33.45 39.43
N LYS A 426 1.92 -32.96 40.63
CA LYS A 426 2.70 -31.97 41.39
C LYS A 426 2.94 -30.65 40.64
N VAL A 427 1.96 -30.22 39.83
CA VAL A 427 1.98 -28.94 39.12
C VAL A 427 0.76 -28.07 39.48
N ASN A 428 0.89 -26.75 39.34
CA ASN A 428 -0.16 -25.80 39.72
C ASN A 428 -1.36 -25.79 38.76
N GLY A 429 -1.14 -26.18 37.52
CA GLY A 429 -2.15 -26.21 36.47
C GLY A 429 -1.57 -26.84 35.21
N ILE A 430 -2.44 -27.45 34.43
CA ILE A 430 -2.12 -27.96 33.09
C ILE A 430 -3.21 -27.44 32.18
N ALA A 431 -2.82 -26.81 31.08
CA ALA A 431 -3.71 -26.43 30.00
C ALA A 431 -3.27 -27.16 28.74
N VAL A 432 -4.24 -27.58 27.93
CA VAL A 432 -3.99 -28.09 26.58
C VAL A 432 -4.70 -27.17 25.63
N SER A 433 -3.98 -26.70 24.61
CA SER A 433 -4.50 -25.74 23.64
C SER A 433 -4.26 -26.19 22.21
N VAL A 434 -5.20 -25.85 21.33
CA VAL A 434 -5.06 -25.93 19.88
C VAL A 434 -5.36 -24.56 19.32
N ILE A 435 -4.42 -24.02 18.54
CA ILE A 435 -4.45 -22.66 18.02
C ILE A 435 -4.24 -22.72 16.52
N GLY A 436 -5.25 -22.28 15.76
CA GLY A 436 -5.12 -21.97 14.35
C GLY A 436 -4.94 -20.47 14.15
N ARG A 437 -3.90 -20.05 13.42
CA ARG A 437 -3.66 -18.66 13.03
C ARG A 437 -3.63 -18.51 11.51
N ASP A 438 -4.13 -17.36 11.05
CA ASP A 438 -4.27 -17.01 9.64
C ASP A 438 -5.04 -18.11 8.88
N LEU A 439 -6.26 -18.39 9.36
CA LEU A 439 -7.07 -19.51 8.87
C LEU A 439 -7.63 -19.27 7.47
N GLY A 440 -7.83 -18.02 7.07
CA GLY A 440 -8.22 -17.69 5.70
C GLY A 440 -8.88 -16.33 5.58
N TYR A 441 -9.10 -15.91 4.35
CA TYR A 441 -9.91 -14.73 4.02
C TYR A 441 -11.38 -15.12 3.87
N LEU A 442 -12.26 -14.44 4.59
CA LEU A 442 -13.71 -14.48 4.39
C LEU A 442 -14.13 -13.59 3.22
N TYR A 443 -13.36 -12.54 2.96
CA TYR A 443 -13.49 -11.66 1.81
C TYR A 443 -12.10 -11.23 1.35
N ASN A 444 -11.88 -11.20 0.04
CA ASN A 444 -10.67 -10.72 -0.60
C ASN A 444 -11.02 -10.09 -1.95
N SER A 445 -10.72 -8.80 -2.14
CA SER A 445 -10.99 -8.10 -3.40
C SER A 445 -9.91 -8.32 -4.46
N LEU A 446 -8.75 -8.87 -4.09
CA LEU A 446 -7.70 -9.16 -5.06
C LEU A 446 -8.13 -10.31 -5.97
N PRO A 447 -7.88 -10.21 -7.28
CA PRO A 447 -8.26 -11.26 -8.22
C PRO A 447 -7.40 -12.52 -8.02
N PHE A 448 -7.92 -13.66 -8.47
CA PHE A 448 -7.24 -14.96 -8.46
C PHE A 448 -6.80 -15.42 -7.07
N ASP A 449 -7.57 -15.05 -6.03
CA ASP A 449 -7.29 -15.38 -4.63
C ASP A 449 -5.89 -14.98 -4.14
N MET A 450 -5.33 -13.93 -4.76
CA MET A 450 -4.00 -13.43 -4.40
C MET A 450 -3.99 -12.85 -2.98
N ASN A 451 -2.87 -13.05 -2.31
CA ASN A 451 -2.71 -12.80 -0.88
C ASN A 451 -2.33 -11.32 -0.66
N PRO A 452 -3.19 -10.52 -0.02
CA PRO A 452 -2.92 -9.11 0.21
C PRO A 452 -1.75 -8.86 1.18
N ALA A 453 -1.25 -9.88 1.86
CA ALA A 453 -0.09 -9.79 2.76
C ALA A 453 1.27 -9.95 2.05
N SER A 454 1.31 -10.16 0.73
CA SER A 454 2.54 -10.47 -0.03
C SER A 454 3.35 -9.24 -0.47
N LEU A 455 3.34 -8.14 0.28
CA LEU A 455 4.13 -6.95 -0.07
C LEU A 455 5.62 -7.30 -0.25
N ASN A 456 6.26 -6.73 -1.26
CA ASN A 456 7.66 -6.99 -1.61
C ASN A 456 8.68 -6.35 -0.65
N SER A 457 8.20 -5.56 0.32
CA SER A 457 9.03 -4.79 1.24
C SER A 457 8.30 -4.55 2.55
N ASN A 458 9.06 -4.33 3.62
CA ASN A 458 8.57 -3.87 4.92
C ASN A 458 8.56 -2.34 5.05
N LEU A 459 8.94 -1.60 4.00
CA LEU A 459 8.83 -0.14 3.98
C LEU A 459 7.38 0.27 4.21
N THR A 460 7.19 1.36 4.96
CA THR A 460 5.86 1.98 5.13
C THR A 460 5.28 2.51 3.81
N SER A 461 6.13 2.70 2.81
CA SER A 461 5.80 3.14 1.45
C SER A 461 5.69 1.99 0.44
N ALA A 462 5.75 0.73 0.88
CA ALA A 462 5.61 -0.42 -0.02
C ALA A 462 4.29 -0.35 -0.80
N VAL A 463 4.37 -0.50 -2.13
CA VAL A 463 3.22 -0.30 -3.03
C VAL A 463 2.58 -1.59 -3.51
N GLY A 464 3.28 -2.73 -3.40
CA GLY A 464 2.87 -3.91 -4.15
C GLY A 464 3.63 -5.18 -3.80
N GLU A 465 3.25 -6.26 -4.47
CA GLU A 465 3.96 -7.53 -4.46
C GLU A 465 4.84 -7.65 -5.72
N GLU A 466 5.95 -8.39 -5.60
CA GLU A 466 6.82 -8.79 -6.71
C GLU A 466 7.15 -10.27 -6.56
N GLY A 467 6.18 -11.11 -6.90
CA GLY A 467 6.24 -12.54 -6.62
C GLY A 467 5.23 -12.87 -5.54
N PHE A 468 4.13 -13.46 -5.99
CA PHE A 468 3.05 -13.86 -5.11
C PHE A 468 3.49 -14.97 -4.14
N LEU A 469 3.19 -14.79 -2.86
CA LEU A 469 3.32 -15.83 -1.84
C LEU A 469 1.95 -16.26 -1.35
N PRO A 470 1.63 -17.57 -1.37
CA PRO A 470 0.35 -18.04 -0.85
C PRO A 470 0.22 -17.71 0.64
N MET A 471 -1.02 -17.53 1.08
CA MET A 471 -1.31 -17.39 2.51
C MET A 471 -0.89 -18.67 3.24
N ILE A 472 -0.13 -18.51 4.33
CA ILE A 472 0.27 -19.64 5.17
C ILE A 472 -0.71 -19.75 6.33
N ARG A 473 -1.44 -20.87 6.38
CA ARG A 473 -2.26 -21.26 7.53
C ARG A 473 -1.39 -22.02 8.52
N SER A 474 -1.37 -21.59 9.79
CA SER A 474 -0.65 -22.29 10.85
C SER A 474 -1.62 -22.90 11.86
N ILE A 475 -1.39 -24.15 12.23
CA ILE A 475 -2.14 -24.86 13.27
C ILE A 475 -1.11 -25.50 14.18
N GLY A 476 -1.19 -25.19 15.47
CA GLY A 476 -0.30 -25.73 16.49
C GLY A 476 -1.04 -25.97 17.79
N GLY A 477 -0.37 -26.60 18.75
CA GLY A 477 -0.87 -26.76 20.11
C GLY A 477 0.22 -26.53 21.13
N SER A 478 -0.18 -26.21 22.36
CA SER A 478 0.71 -26.03 23.51
C SER A 478 0.07 -26.49 24.81
#